data_AF-A0A5B0QR92-F1
#
_entry.id   AF-A0A5B0QR92-F1
#
_cell.length_a   1.000
_cell.length_b   1.000
_cell.length_c   1.000
_cell.angle_alpha   90.00
_cell.angle_beta   90.00
_cell.angle_gamma   90.00
#
_symmetry.space_group_name_H-M   'P 1'
#
loop_
_entity.id
_entity.type
_entity.pdbx_description
1 polymer ?
#
loop_
_entity_poly.entity_id
_entity_poly.type
_entity_poly.pdbx_seq_one_letter_code
_entity_poly.pdbx_strand_id
1 'polypeptide(L)'
;MCTTSRTPRPVDLFPSITAEYQQQKAARAVAQEVYKLKGRREPSNKMIYKQKPTAEEIHDAYTYVNDPSKFKLYDHRHIHTFDATRNDQLIANIHFTDLKSSSHSIKEDIKFLCMFLHKAKRFVNPVKSKGRSCGGVMFAIGWRKSMAKLEILGICRNQKAIDKFLEAYAEHIKDSTQAGQILWCLFYPIANVALKHNQEFMTQHCIPAFFDPAFPSESASSPESFFSSNLTFTTNGFYNHPHIDDKDEPSLPFAFLLLIPTCKRTGQLAFQSDGYNVNNGHFIFPECGFGIKFCPDMMCLATFRQQDYIHGTLPPQQPSKFARLGMSMQIAAKVTRVADRAVHEDFEEKTDMHFGDVLSCSS
;
A
#
# COMPACT_ATOMS: atom_id res chain seq x y z
N MET A 1 26.20 1.05 3.61
CA MET A 1 25.33 1.84 2.72
C MET A 1 25.77 1.65 1.28
N CYS A 2 24.87 1.50 0.32
CA CYS A 2 25.15 1.32 -1.11
C CYS A 2 24.35 2.36 -1.90
N THR A 3 25.03 3.27 -2.56
CA THR A 3 24.40 4.28 -3.42
C THR A 3 24.54 3.86 -4.87
N THR A 4 23.45 3.92 -5.62
CA THR A 4 23.45 3.63 -7.06
C THR A 4 22.68 4.70 -7.82
N SER A 5 23.24 5.13 -8.95
CA SER A 5 22.55 6.00 -9.91
C SER A 5 22.01 5.14 -11.05
N ARG A 6 20.81 5.48 -11.55
CA ARG A 6 20.06 4.73 -12.56
C ARG A 6 19.62 5.69 -13.66
N THR A 7 19.55 5.18 -14.87
CA THR A 7 18.94 5.87 -16.02
C THR A 7 17.69 5.10 -16.38
N PRO A 8 16.49 5.53 -15.93
CA PRO A 8 15.25 4.84 -16.26
C PRO A 8 15.08 4.66 -17.77
N ARG A 9 14.64 3.48 -18.18
CA ARG A 9 14.34 3.14 -19.58
C ARG A 9 12.95 2.52 -19.66
N PRO A 10 12.14 2.84 -20.68
CA PRO A 10 10.84 2.20 -20.86
C PRO A 10 10.98 0.67 -20.89
N VAL A 11 10.28 -0.01 -20.00
CA VAL A 11 10.24 -1.47 -19.90
C VAL A 11 8.82 -1.89 -19.57
N ASP A 12 8.18 -2.59 -20.51
CA ASP A 12 6.92 -3.27 -20.27
C ASP A 12 7.16 -4.76 -20.08
N LEU A 13 6.95 -5.26 -18.86
CA LEU A 13 7.09 -6.68 -18.55
C LEU A 13 5.94 -7.52 -19.10
N PHE A 14 4.82 -6.90 -19.49
CA PHE A 14 3.61 -7.58 -19.97
C PHE A 14 3.06 -6.91 -21.24
N PRO A 15 3.85 -6.86 -22.34
CA PRO A 15 3.52 -6.07 -23.52
C PRO A 15 2.21 -6.49 -24.19
N SER A 16 1.90 -7.79 -24.22
CA SER A 16 0.64 -8.32 -24.78
C SER A 16 -0.58 -7.82 -24.00
N ILE A 17 -0.51 -7.84 -22.66
CA ILE A 17 -1.58 -7.33 -21.78
C ILE A 17 -1.77 -5.83 -21.97
N THR A 18 -0.67 -5.08 -22.07
CA THR A 18 -0.72 -3.64 -22.30
C THR A 18 -1.33 -3.33 -23.67
N ALA A 19 -0.92 -4.02 -24.73
CA ALA A 19 -1.47 -3.84 -26.07
C ALA A 19 -2.99 -4.09 -26.11
N GLU A 20 -3.45 -5.19 -25.52
CA GLU A 20 -4.88 -5.51 -25.44
C GLU A 20 -5.65 -4.45 -24.65
N TYR A 21 -5.13 -4.03 -23.49
CA TYR A 21 -5.74 -2.99 -22.67
C TYR A 21 -5.89 -1.67 -23.43
N GLN A 22 -4.86 -1.27 -24.18
CA GLN A 22 -4.90 -0.06 -25.01
C GLN A 22 -5.89 -0.19 -26.17
N GLN A 23 -5.97 -1.36 -26.81
CA GLN A 23 -6.94 -1.63 -27.86
C GLN A 23 -8.39 -1.49 -27.34
N GLN A 24 -8.69 -2.06 -26.17
CA GLN A 24 -10.02 -1.94 -25.56
C GLN A 24 -10.36 -0.49 -25.19
N LYS A 25 -9.37 0.28 -24.70
CA LYS A 25 -9.51 1.71 -24.40
C LYS A 25 -9.79 2.53 -25.66
N ALA A 26 -9.03 2.31 -26.73
CA ALA A 26 -9.21 2.98 -28.02
C ALA A 26 -10.58 2.66 -28.64
N ALA A 27 -10.99 1.39 -28.62
CA ALA A 27 -12.31 0.98 -29.10
C ALA A 27 -13.45 1.68 -28.33
N ARG A 28 -13.32 1.84 -27.01
CA ARG A 28 -14.29 2.62 -26.22
C ARG A 28 -14.30 4.09 -26.58
N ALA A 29 -13.14 4.71 -26.77
CA ALA A 29 -13.06 6.11 -27.15
C ALA A 29 -13.76 6.36 -28.50
N VAL A 30 -13.51 5.50 -29.50
CA VAL A 30 -14.22 5.54 -30.78
C VAL A 30 -15.73 5.37 -30.61
N ALA A 31 -16.17 4.42 -29.78
CA ALA A 31 -17.59 4.22 -29.51
C ALA A 31 -18.23 5.45 -28.83
N GLN A 32 -17.51 6.12 -27.92
CA GLN A 32 -17.96 7.35 -27.27
C GLN A 32 -18.13 8.50 -28.26
N GLU A 33 -17.21 8.68 -29.19
CA GLU A 33 -17.34 9.70 -30.24
C GLU A 33 -18.51 9.40 -31.18
N VAL A 34 -18.69 8.13 -31.58
CA VAL A 34 -19.84 7.72 -32.40
C VAL A 34 -21.16 7.97 -31.67
N TYR A 35 -21.22 7.71 -30.36
CA TYR A 35 -22.42 7.97 -29.55
C TYR A 35 -22.73 9.47 -29.45
N LYS A 36 -21.73 10.31 -29.17
CA LYS A 36 -21.89 11.77 -29.13
C LYS A 36 -22.42 12.34 -30.45
N LEU A 37 -21.91 11.84 -31.59
CA LEU A 37 -22.28 12.38 -32.90
C LEU A 37 -23.61 11.85 -33.44
N LYS A 38 -23.92 10.57 -33.20
CA LYS A 38 -25.02 9.87 -33.88
C LYS A 38 -26.15 9.44 -32.95
N GLY A 39 -26.01 9.62 -31.62
CA GLY A 39 -27.04 9.26 -30.63
C GLY A 39 -27.46 7.79 -30.65
N ARG A 40 -26.59 6.89 -31.14
CA ARG A 40 -26.93 5.47 -31.35
C ARG A 40 -26.84 4.68 -30.04
N ARG A 41 -25.88 3.76 -29.97
CA ARG A 41 -25.70 2.86 -28.83
C ARG A 41 -24.76 3.51 -27.82
N GLU A 42 -25.23 3.69 -26.60
CA GLU A 42 -24.39 4.16 -25.51
C GLU A 42 -23.27 3.13 -25.23
N PRO A 43 -21.98 3.56 -25.21
CA PRO A 43 -20.87 2.68 -24.90
C PRO A 43 -20.93 2.17 -23.46
N SER A 44 -20.36 1.00 -23.21
CA SER A 44 -20.30 0.49 -21.85
C SER A 44 -19.50 1.41 -20.92
N ASN A 45 -20.11 1.78 -19.80
CA ASN A 45 -19.47 2.49 -18.69
C ASN A 45 -18.65 1.56 -17.76
N LYS A 46 -18.69 0.23 -17.97
CA LYS A 46 -17.97 -0.74 -17.13
C LYS A 46 -16.47 -0.46 -17.18
N MET A 47 -15.78 -0.41 -16.04
CA MET A 47 -14.33 -0.18 -16.02
C MET A 47 -13.57 -1.26 -16.81
N ILE A 48 -12.63 -0.84 -17.66
CA ILE A 48 -11.70 -1.73 -18.36
C ILE A 48 -10.56 -2.06 -17.41
N TYR A 49 -10.21 -3.33 -17.30
CA TYR A 49 -9.10 -3.80 -16.48
C TYR A 49 -8.09 -4.53 -17.35
N LYS A 50 -6.81 -4.43 -17.01
CA LYS A 50 -5.79 -5.34 -17.53
C LYS A 50 -6.16 -6.77 -17.13
N GLN A 51 -6.01 -7.72 -18.05
CA GLN A 51 -6.13 -9.13 -17.71
C GLN A 51 -4.99 -9.57 -16.78
N LYS A 52 -5.13 -10.74 -16.14
CA LYS A 52 -4.07 -11.29 -15.29
C LYS A 52 -2.95 -11.87 -16.17
N PRO A 53 -1.68 -11.74 -15.78
CA PRO A 53 -0.60 -12.41 -16.49
C PRO A 53 -0.77 -13.93 -16.52
N THR A 54 -0.50 -14.50 -17.69
CA THR A 54 -0.39 -15.95 -17.91
C THR A 54 0.88 -16.52 -17.28
N ALA A 55 0.98 -17.84 -17.19
CA ALA A 55 2.18 -18.49 -16.66
C ALA A 55 3.44 -18.20 -17.51
N GLU A 56 3.28 -18.10 -18.82
CA GLU A 56 4.36 -17.78 -19.77
C GLU A 56 4.82 -16.33 -19.60
N GLU A 57 3.90 -15.36 -19.56
CA GLU A 57 4.23 -13.96 -19.30
C GLU A 57 4.90 -13.76 -17.94
N ILE A 58 4.50 -14.52 -16.91
CA ILE A 58 5.16 -14.52 -15.61
C ILE A 58 6.58 -15.09 -15.72
N HIS A 59 6.75 -16.17 -16.47
CA HIS A 59 8.06 -16.79 -16.70
C HIS A 59 9.01 -15.80 -17.39
N ASP A 60 8.57 -15.14 -18.46
CA ASP A 60 9.35 -14.15 -19.19
C ASP A 60 9.74 -12.97 -18.31
N ALA A 61 8.81 -12.45 -17.51
CA ALA A 61 9.10 -11.41 -16.53
C ALA A 61 10.19 -11.85 -15.54
N TYR A 62 10.16 -13.10 -15.06
CA TYR A 62 11.21 -13.64 -14.19
C TYR A 62 12.54 -13.83 -14.91
N THR A 63 12.53 -14.30 -16.15
CA THR A 63 13.74 -14.40 -16.99
C THR A 63 14.40 -13.04 -17.13
N TYR A 64 13.61 -11.97 -17.34
CA TYR A 64 14.13 -10.60 -17.40
C TYR A 64 14.71 -10.12 -16.06
N VAL A 65 13.98 -10.21 -14.96
CA VAL A 65 14.43 -9.65 -13.67
C VAL A 65 15.55 -10.46 -13.01
N ASN A 66 15.75 -11.71 -13.41
CA ASN A 66 16.84 -12.56 -12.93
C ASN A 66 18.10 -12.45 -13.79
N ASP A 67 18.07 -11.75 -14.93
CA ASP A 67 19.24 -11.49 -15.77
C ASP A 67 20.08 -10.33 -15.16
N PRO A 68 21.27 -10.61 -14.57
CA PRO A 68 22.06 -9.60 -13.88
C PRO A 68 22.63 -8.53 -14.82
N SER A 69 22.66 -8.78 -16.13
CA SER A 69 23.07 -7.79 -17.13
C SER A 69 22.00 -6.73 -17.38
N LYS A 70 20.74 -7.04 -17.06
CA LYS A 70 19.58 -6.17 -17.28
C LYS A 70 19.01 -5.61 -15.98
N PHE A 71 19.08 -6.37 -14.89
CA PHE A 71 18.34 -6.09 -13.68
C PHE A 71 19.14 -6.40 -12.41
N LYS A 72 19.02 -5.54 -11.39
CA LYS A 72 19.68 -5.76 -10.09
C LYS A 72 18.66 -6.00 -8.99
N LEU A 73 18.69 -7.19 -8.41
CA LEU A 73 17.90 -7.51 -7.23
C LEU A 73 18.73 -7.31 -5.96
N TYR A 74 18.23 -6.50 -5.04
CA TYR A 74 18.81 -6.28 -3.72
C TYR A 74 18.12 -7.15 -2.68
N ASP A 75 18.88 -7.77 -1.79
CA ASP A 75 18.36 -8.61 -0.71
C ASP A 75 19.00 -8.32 0.67
N HIS A 76 19.90 -7.35 0.75
CA HIS A 76 20.59 -6.98 1.99
C HIS A 76 21.12 -5.53 1.95
N ARG A 77 21.63 -5.06 3.10
CA ARG A 77 22.22 -3.72 3.35
C ARG A 77 21.20 -2.58 3.31
N HIS A 78 21.72 -1.36 3.16
CA HIS A 78 20.95 -0.13 3.01
C HIS A 78 21.29 0.44 1.64
N ILE A 79 20.29 0.60 0.77
CA ILE A 79 20.42 0.96 -0.63
C ILE A 79 19.74 2.31 -0.88
N HIS A 80 20.45 3.24 -1.53
CA HIS A 80 19.88 4.43 -2.13
C HIS A 80 19.96 4.31 -3.65
N THR A 81 18.85 4.62 -4.31
CA THR A 81 18.73 4.62 -5.77
C THR A 81 18.33 6.00 -6.23
N PHE A 82 19.08 6.58 -7.16
CA PHE A 82 18.88 7.92 -7.70
C PHE A 82 18.66 7.88 -9.21
N ASP A 83 17.89 8.81 -9.75
CA ASP A 83 17.67 8.99 -11.18
C ASP A 83 18.66 10.01 -11.74
N ALA A 84 19.63 9.52 -12.50
CA ALA A 84 20.67 10.31 -13.16
C ALA A 84 20.10 11.34 -14.15
N THR A 85 18.91 11.10 -14.68
CA THR A 85 18.26 11.96 -15.69
C THR A 85 17.45 13.10 -15.06
N ARG A 86 17.21 13.04 -13.75
CA ARG A 86 16.41 14.02 -13.01
C ARG A 86 17.19 14.66 -11.86
N ASN A 87 18.41 15.14 -12.15
CA ASN A 87 19.27 15.81 -11.18
C ASN A 87 19.47 14.99 -9.89
N ASP A 88 19.79 13.71 -10.06
CA ASP A 88 19.94 12.73 -8.98
C ASP A 88 18.73 12.70 -8.01
N GLN A 89 17.52 12.76 -8.57
CA GLN A 89 16.29 12.61 -7.78
C GLN A 89 16.25 11.22 -7.13
N LEU A 90 16.04 11.18 -5.80
CA LEU A 90 15.88 9.91 -5.06
C LEU A 90 14.70 9.10 -5.62
N ILE A 91 14.96 7.91 -6.14
CA ILE A 91 13.95 6.93 -6.58
C ILE A 91 13.42 6.18 -5.37
N ALA A 92 14.32 5.51 -4.65
CA ALA A 92 14.01 4.69 -3.49
C ALA A 92 15.17 4.62 -2.49
N ASN A 93 14.82 4.60 -1.22
CA ASN A 93 15.67 4.34 -0.06
C ASN A 93 15.20 3.05 0.61
N ILE A 94 16.02 2.01 0.57
CA ILE A 94 15.67 0.63 0.97
C ILE A 94 16.60 0.19 2.08
N HIS A 95 16.04 -0.34 3.16
CA HIS A 95 16.79 -0.86 4.30
C HIS A 95 16.36 -2.28 4.63
N PHE A 96 17.34 -3.17 4.71
CA PHE A 96 17.15 -4.56 5.08
C PHE A 96 17.64 -4.82 6.49
N THR A 97 16.80 -5.48 7.28
CA THR A 97 17.10 -5.84 8.67
C THR A 97 17.04 -7.36 8.82
N ASP A 98 18.13 -7.96 9.28
CA ASP A 98 18.16 -9.39 9.64
C ASP A 98 17.44 -9.61 10.97
N LEU A 99 16.31 -10.30 10.90
CA LEU A 99 15.45 -10.59 12.05
C LEU A 99 16.10 -11.56 13.04
N LYS A 100 17.11 -12.33 12.64
CA LYS A 100 17.84 -13.20 13.58
C LYS A 100 18.77 -12.41 14.47
N SER A 101 19.48 -11.43 13.92
CA SER A 101 20.43 -10.58 14.66
C SER A 101 19.82 -9.29 15.23
N SER A 102 18.56 -8.99 14.91
CA SER A 102 17.82 -7.85 15.48
C SER A 102 17.73 -7.90 17.00
N SER A 103 17.62 -6.73 17.65
CA SER A 103 17.40 -6.64 19.10
C SER A 103 16.08 -7.28 19.51
N HIS A 104 15.98 -7.69 20.79
CA HIS A 104 14.74 -8.30 21.30
C HIS A 104 13.53 -7.35 21.14
N SER A 105 13.70 -6.05 21.43
CA SER A 105 12.64 -5.05 21.27
C SER A 105 12.11 -4.97 19.84
N ILE A 106 12.99 -4.88 18.84
CA ILE A 106 12.58 -4.80 17.42
C ILE A 106 11.80 -6.07 17.03
N LYS A 107 12.22 -7.24 17.51
CA LYS A 107 11.49 -8.50 17.22
C LYS A 107 10.10 -8.51 17.86
N GLU A 108 9.96 -8.05 19.10
CA GLU A 108 8.65 -7.98 19.76
C GLU A 108 7.72 -6.96 19.07
N ASP A 109 8.25 -5.81 18.66
CA ASP A 109 7.49 -4.82 17.88
C ASP A 109 6.99 -5.39 16.54
N ILE A 110 7.85 -6.11 15.81
CA ILE A 110 7.50 -6.74 14.54
C ILE A 110 6.47 -7.86 14.76
N LYS A 111 6.64 -8.68 15.81
CA LYS A 111 5.65 -9.71 16.17
C LYS A 111 4.30 -9.09 16.49
N PHE A 112 4.29 -8.02 17.29
CA PHE A 112 3.09 -7.27 17.63
C PHE A 112 2.39 -6.78 16.35
N LEU A 113 3.11 -6.08 15.47
CA LEU A 113 2.56 -5.54 14.22
C LEU A 113 1.97 -6.66 13.33
N CYS A 114 2.68 -7.77 13.18
CA CYS A 114 2.19 -8.92 12.40
C CYS A 114 0.89 -9.50 12.96
N MET A 115 0.82 -9.66 14.30
CA MET A 115 -0.37 -10.16 14.98
C MET A 115 -1.53 -9.17 14.93
N PHE A 116 -1.26 -7.87 15.11
CA PHE A 116 -2.23 -6.78 14.97
C PHE A 116 -2.90 -6.83 13.58
N LEU A 117 -2.10 -6.84 12.51
CA LEU A 117 -2.62 -6.89 11.14
C LEU A 117 -3.30 -8.23 10.82
N HIS A 118 -2.87 -9.33 11.43
CA HIS A 118 -3.56 -10.61 11.29
C HIS A 118 -4.95 -10.58 11.92
N LYS A 119 -5.08 -10.03 13.15
CA LYS A 119 -6.36 -9.83 13.84
C LYS A 119 -7.28 -8.88 13.06
N ALA A 120 -6.73 -7.81 12.48
CA ALA A 120 -7.46 -6.81 11.70
C ALA A 120 -8.32 -7.42 10.59
N LYS A 121 -7.86 -8.51 9.95
CA LYS A 121 -8.59 -9.21 8.86
C LYS A 121 -9.99 -9.66 9.24
N ARG A 122 -10.28 -9.86 10.54
CA ARG A 122 -11.62 -10.19 11.04
C ARG A 122 -12.58 -9.00 10.92
N PHE A 123 -12.06 -7.79 11.10
CA PHE A 123 -12.83 -6.55 11.24
C PHE A 123 -12.82 -5.66 10.00
N VAL A 124 -12.10 -6.04 8.95
CA VAL A 124 -12.07 -5.33 7.67
C VAL A 124 -12.42 -6.24 6.50
N ASN A 125 -12.95 -5.65 5.43
CA ASN A 125 -13.25 -6.38 4.21
C ASN A 125 -12.00 -6.47 3.31
N PRO A 126 -11.77 -7.60 2.62
CA PRO A 126 -10.82 -7.64 1.53
C PRO A 126 -11.10 -6.55 0.49
N VAL A 127 -10.06 -5.87 0.01
CA VAL A 127 -10.18 -4.83 -1.02
C VAL A 127 -10.55 -5.50 -2.36
N LYS A 128 -11.81 -5.34 -2.77
CA LYS A 128 -12.33 -5.88 -4.03
C LYS A 128 -12.06 -4.91 -5.18
N SER A 129 -10.83 -4.90 -5.70
CA SER A 129 -10.50 -4.13 -6.91
C SER A 129 -9.77 -5.01 -7.93
N LYS A 130 -10.47 -5.36 -9.02
CA LYS A 130 -9.91 -6.15 -10.14
C LYS A 130 -8.71 -5.48 -10.81
N GLY A 131 -8.57 -4.15 -10.67
CA GLY A 131 -7.47 -3.41 -11.26
C GLY A 131 -6.24 -3.25 -10.35
N ARG A 132 -6.36 -3.55 -9.05
CA ARG A 132 -5.27 -3.35 -8.08
C ARG A 132 -4.49 -4.62 -7.74
N SER A 133 -5.01 -5.78 -8.12
CA SER A 133 -4.45 -7.08 -7.74
C SER A 133 -4.67 -8.09 -8.85
N CYS A 134 -3.60 -8.81 -9.20
CA CYS A 134 -3.65 -9.97 -10.06
C CYS A 134 -3.85 -11.27 -9.25
N GLY A 135 -3.34 -11.31 -8.01
CA GLY A 135 -3.62 -12.37 -7.05
C GLY A 135 -3.25 -12.00 -5.62
N GLY A 136 -3.49 -12.95 -4.71
CA GLY A 136 -3.42 -12.77 -3.26
C GLY A 136 -4.57 -11.93 -2.71
N VAL A 137 -4.39 -11.39 -1.49
CA VAL A 137 -5.43 -10.63 -0.79
C VAL A 137 -4.81 -9.34 -0.23
N MET A 138 -5.51 -8.23 -0.45
CA MET A 138 -5.22 -6.92 0.12
C MET A 138 -6.33 -6.52 1.09
N PHE A 139 -5.94 -5.90 2.20
CA PHE A 139 -6.80 -5.32 3.21
C PHE A 139 -6.37 -3.86 3.44
N ALA A 140 -7.25 -3.08 4.04
CA ALA A 140 -6.95 -1.71 4.46
C ALA A 140 -7.56 -1.47 5.84
N ILE A 141 -6.88 -0.67 6.66
CA ILE A 141 -7.35 -0.13 7.94
C ILE A 141 -7.19 1.39 7.93
N GLY A 142 -7.91 2.07 8.83
CA GLY A 142 -7.90 3.52 8.95
C GLY A 142 -8.80 4.23 7.95
N TRP A 143 -8.53 5.52 7.76
CA TRP A 143 -9.41 6.47 7.09
C TRP A 143 -9.33 6.39 5.57
N ARG A 144 -10.48 6.46 4.94
CA ARG A 144 -10.66 6.41 3.49
C ARG A 144 -11.63 7.48 3.06
N LYS A 145 -11.55 7.80 1.77
CA LYS A 145 -12.62 8.54 1.11
C LYS A 145 -13.97 7.85 1.36
N SER A 146 -15.03 8.66 1.36
CA SER A 146 -16.39 8.16 1.40
C SER A 146 -16.68 7.17 0.26
N MET A 147 -17.41 6.10 0.61
CA MET A 147 -17.94 5.09 -0.31
C MET A 147 -19.41 4.76 -0.01
N ALA A 148 -20.00 5.40 1.01
CA ALA A 148 -21.39 5.25 1.39
C ALA A 148 -22.15 6.58 1.19
N LYS A 149 -23.47 6.50 1.00
CA LYS A 149 -24.32 7.68 0.90
C LYS A 149 -24.22 8.47 2.21
N LEU A 150 -24.09 9.78 2.12
CA LEU A 150 -24.02 10.72 3.26
C LEU A 150 -22.78 10.57 4.16
N GLU A 151 -21.84 9.68 3.84
CA GLU A 151 -20.55 9.59 4.54
C GLU A 151 -19.62 10.70 4.04
N ILE A 152 -19.01 11.49 4.94
CA ILE A 152 -18.00 12.53 4.62
C ILE A 152 -16.65 11.85 4.39
N LEU A 153 -16.07 11.30 5.45
CA LEU A 153 -14.95 10.36 5.44
C LEU A 153 -15.38 9.05 6.08
N GLY A 154 -14.85 7.95 5.57
CA GLY A 154 -15.16 6.61 6.10
C GLY A 154 -13.95 5.97 6.74
N ILE A 155 -14.18 4.96 7.57
CA ILE A 155 -13.13 4.07 8.06
C ILE A 155 -13.24 2.72 7.31
N CYS A 156 -12.10 2.10 7.03
CA CYS A 156 -12.05 0.74 6.48
C CYS A 156 -12.51 -0.25 7.55
N ARG A 157 -13.75 -0.74 7.45
CA ARG A 157 -14.35 -1.66 8.42
C ARG A 157 -15.31 -2.68 7.80
N ASN A 158 -15.60 -3.73 8.55
CA ASN A 158 -16.64 -4.71 8.32
C ASN A 158 -17.62 -4.64 9.49
N GLN A 159 -18.65 -3.80 9.36
CA GLN A 159 -19.60 -3.53 10.44
C GLN A 159 -20.23 -4.82 10.98
N LYS A 160 -20.69 -5.71 10.10
CA LYS A 160 -21.30 -6.99 10.51
C LYS A 160 -20.39 -7.85 11.38
N ALA A 161 -19.08 -7.81 11.13
CA ALA A 161 -18.11 -8.57 11.94
C ALA A 161 -17.82 -7.88 13.27
N ILE A 162 -17.81 -6.54 13.29
CA ILE A 162 -17.67 -5.73 14.50
C ILE A 162 -18.87 -5.95 15.42
N ASP A 163 -20.09 -5.82 14.91
CA ASP A 163 -21.33 -6.00 15.69
C ASP A 163 -21.39 -7.39 16.35
N LYS A 164 -20.87 -8.41 15.66
CA LYS A 164 -20.81 -9.79 16.18
C LYS A 164 -19.74 -9.99 17.26
N PHE A 165 -18.68 -9.18 17.26
CA PHE A 165 -17.48 -9.40 18.06
C PHE A 165 -16.94 -8.09 18.66
N LEU A 166 -17.83 -7.34 19.32
CA LEU A 166 -17.57 -5.99 19.83
C LEU A 166 -16.37 -5.92 20.78
N GLU A 167 -16.30 -6.80 21.78
CA GLU A 167 -15.20 -6.82 22.76
C GLU A 167 -13.85 -7.05 22.07
N ALA A 168 -13.78 -8.05 21.18
CA ALA A 168 -12.56 -8.35 20.43
C ALA A 168 -12.16 -7.21 19.48
N TYR A 169 -13.13 -6.46 18.96
CA TYR A 169 -12.86 -5.26 18.17
C TYR A 169 -12.34 -4.11 19.04
N ALA A 170 -12.95 -3.89 20.21
CA ALA A 170 -12.52 -2.87 21.17
C ALA A 170 -11.09 -3.13 21.66
N GLU A 171 -10.74 -4.39 21.95
CA GLU A 171 -9.35 -4.79 22.22
C GLU A 171 -8.42 -4.49 21.05
N HIS A 172 -8.84 -4.82 19.82
CA HIS A 172 -8.02 -4.55 18.64
C HIS A 172 -7.79 -3.06 18.38
N ILE A 173 -8.78 -2.20 18.66
CA ILE A 173 -8.63 -0.75 18.53
C ILE A 173 -7.72 -0.17 19.61
N LYS A 174 -7.68 -0.72 20.83
CA LYS A 174 -6.69 -0.28 21.85
C LYS A 174 -5.25 -0.47 21.39
N ASP A 175 -5.00 -1.49 20.57
CA ASP A 175 -3.67 -1.81 20.02
C ASP A 175 -3.26 -0.90 18.83
N SER A 176 -4.18 -0.10 18.26
CA SER A 176 -3.93 0.64 17.01
C SER A 176 -2.86 1.73 17.15
N THR A 177 -2.87 2.47 18.26
CA THR A 177 -1.89 3.52 18.55
C THR A 177 -0.48 2.95 18.67
N GLN A 178 -0.33 1.81 19.38
CA GLN A 178 0.96 1.13 19.49
C GLN A 178 1.45 0.66 18.12
N ALA A 179 0.57 0.14 17.25
CA ALA A 179 0.94 -0.23 15.89
C ALA A 179 1.45 0.98 15.09
N GLY A 180 0.81 2.15 15.24
CA GLY A 180 1.25 3.40 14.64
C GLY A 180 2.63 3.86 15.12
N GLN A 181 2.88 3.79 16.43
CA GLN A 181 4.16 4.16 17.03
C GLN A 181 5.30 3.24 16.59
N ILE A 182 5.05 1.92 16.53
CA ILE A 182 6.03 0.96 16.01
C ILE A 182 6.40 1.31 14.57
N LEU A 183 5.41 1.61 13.72
CA LEU A 183 5.67 1.99 12.33
C LEU A 183 6.47 3.28 12.21
N TRP A 184 6.15 4.28 13.01
CA TRP A 184 6.95 5.49 13.09
C TRP A 184 8.40 5.18 13.45
N CYS A 185 8.63 4.43 14.54
CA CYS A 185 9.97 4.05 15.00
C CYS A 185 10.76 3.23 13.97
N LEU A 186 10.09 2.36 13.20
CA LEU A 186 10.73 1.58 12.15
C LEU A 186 11.18 2.45 10.96
N PHE A 187 10.35 3.39 10.53
CA PHE A 187 10.66 4.22 9.35
C PHE A 187 11.48 5.47 9.68
N TYR A 188 11.40 6.01 10.89
CA TYR A 188 12.08 7.26 11.27
C TYR A 188 13.60 7.23 10.99
N PRO A 189 14.36 6.16 11.33
CA PRO A 189 15.80 6.12 11.05
C PRO A 189 16.16 6.19 9.56
N ILE A 190 15.25 5.81 8.67
CA ILE A 190 15.52 5.76 7.22
C ILE A 190 14.84 6.89 6.44
N ALA A 191 13.78 7.50 6.98
CA ALA A 191 12.95 8.44 6.24
C ALA A 191 12.37 9.57 7.10
N ASN A 192 13.07 9.96 8.18
CA ASN A 192 12.63 11.03 9.10
C ASN A 192 12.12 12.30 8.41
N VAL A 193 12.80 12.80 7.37
CA VAL A 193 12.38 14.01 6.65
C VAL A 193 11.01 13.81 5.99
N ALA A 194 10.81 12.68 5.30
CA ALA A 194 9.53 12.37 4.67
C ALA A 194 8.42 12.10 5.70
N LEU A 195 8.75 11.42 6.82
CA LEU A 195 7.79 11.17 7.91
C LEU A 195 7.31 12.47 8.54
N LYS A 196 8.23 13.38 8.88
CA LYS A 196 7.90 14.68 9.47
C LYS A 196 7.10 15.54 8.51
N HIS A 197 7.48 15.56 7.23
CA HIS A 197 6.70 16.30 6.22
C HIS A 197 5.28 15.76 6.08
N ASN A 198 5.09 14.43 6.07
CA ASN A 198 3.75 13.83 6.10
C ASN A 198 2.97 14.21 7.37
N GLN A 199 3.63 14.21 8.53
CA GLN A 199 3.00 14.58 9.80
C GLN A 199 2.53 16.04 9.83
N GLU A 200 3.41 16.96 9.42
CA GLU A 200 3.12 18.39 9.30
C GLU A 200 1.97 18.62 8.32
N PHE A 201 2.00 17.97 7.15
CA PHE A 201 0.93 18.04 6.16
C PHE A 201 -0.40 17.54 6.74
N MET A 202 -0.41 16.37 7.38
CA MET A 202 -1.63 15.85 8.01
C MET A 202 -2.18 16.78 9.09
N THR A 203 -1.30 17.42 9.85
CA THR A 203 -1.69 18.40 10.88
C THR A 203 -2.33 19.64 10.25
N GLN A 204 -1.72 20.19 9.19
CA GLN A 204 -2.23 21.36 8.46
C GLN A 204 -3.60 21.12 7.82
N HIS A 205 -3.85 19.89 7.37
CA HIS A 205 -5.08 19.50 6.68
C HIS A 205 -6.10 18.76 7.59
N CYS A 206 -5.85 18.71 8.90
CA CYS A 206 -6.65 17.97 9.89
C CYS A 206 -6.97 16.53 9.46
N ILE A 207 -6.01 15.85 8.84
CA ILE A 207 -6.16 14.48 8.37
C ILE A 207 -5.90 13.53 9.55
N PRO A 208 -6.87 12.69 9.95
CA PRO A 208 -6.64 11.73 11.03
C PRO A 208 -5.63 10.67 10.64
N ALA A 209 -4.85 10.20 11.62
CA ALA A 209 -4.01 9.03 11.51
C ALA A 209 -4.86 7.76 11.36
N PHE A 210 -4.28 6.72 10.75
CA PHE A 210 -5.00 5.46 10.50
C PHE A 210 -5.54 4.78 11.77
N PHE A 211 -4.97 5.11 12.92
CA PHE A 211 -5.34 4.56 14.22
C PHE A 211 -6.30 5.46 15.01
N ASP A 212 -6.59 6.67 14.53
CA ASP A 212 -7.51 7.58 15.20
C ASP A 212 -8.95 7.07 15.08
N PRO A 213 -9.70 6.95 16.20
CA PRO A 213 -11.04 6.38 16.20
C PRO A 213 -12.13 7.37 15.76
N ALA A 214 -11.80 8.66 15.71
CA ALA A 214 -12.73 9.74 15.38
C ALA A 214 -12.02 10.82 14.57
N PHE A 215 -12.79 11.60 13.82
CA PHE A 215 -12.24 12.72 13.06
C PHE A 215 -11.77 13.80 14.06
N PRO A 216 -10.63 14.47 13.83
CA PRO A 216 -10.10 15.41 14.82
C PRO A 216 -11.10 16.55 15.06
N SER A 217 -11.48 16.75 16.32
CA SER A 217 -12.03 18.05 16.77
C SER A 217 -10.87 18.89 17.31
N GLU A 218 -11.06 20.19 17.51
CA GLU A 218 -10.04 21.13 18.01
C GLU A 218 -9.33 20.69 19.32
N SER A 219 -9.81 19.64 20.01
CA SER A 219 -9.38 19.23 21.35
C SER A 219 -8.63 17.89 21.45
N ALA A 220 -8.48 17.11 20.38
CA ALA A 220 -7.85 15.79 20.49
C ALA A 220 -6.33 15.84 20.24
N SER A 221 -5.53 15.65 21.29
CA SER A 221 -4.07 15.47 21.14
C SER A 221 -3.79 14.12 20.50
N SER A 222 -3.58 14.10 19.19
CA SER A 222 -2.99 12.95 18.50
C SER A 222 -1.62 12.64 19.13
N PRO A 223 -1.20 11.37 19.21
CA PRO A 223 0.17 11.04 19.60
C PRO A 223 1.17 11.82 18.75
N GLU A 224 2.34 12.18 19.26
CA GLU A 224 3.36 12.95 18.52
C GLU A 224 3.97 12.21 17.30
N SER A 225 3.46 11.05 16.90
CA SER A 225 4.08 10.19 15.89
C SER A 225 3.05 9.52 14.98
N PHE A 226 2.76 10.15 13.85
CA PHE A 226 1.86 9.66 12.80
C PHE A 226 2.30 10.21 11.43
N PHE A 227 2.02 9.48 10.35
CA PHE A 227 2.45 9.89 9.00
C PHE A 227 1.58 9.35 7.86
N SER A 228 0.43 8.73 8.18
CA SER A 228 -0.51 8.22 7.18
C SER A 228 -1.93 8.11 7.74
N SER A 229 -2.92 8.38 6.88
CA SER A 229 -4.34 8.29 7.21
C SER A 229 -4.91 6.88 7.05
N ASN A 230 -4.27 6.04 6.25
CA ASN A 230 -4.57 4.62 6.17
C ASN A 230 -3.30 3.78 6.06
N LEU A 231 -3.51 2.48 6.21
CA LEU A 231 -2.51 1.46 6.00
C LEU A 231 -3.14 0.34 5.18
N THR A 232 -2.51 0.00 4.07
CA THR A 232 -2.85 -1.21 3.30
C THR A 232 -1.89 -2.32 3.65
N PHE A 233 -2.39 -3.55 3.72
CA PHE A 233 -1.56 -4.72 3.94
C PHE A 233 -2.04 -5.90 3.11
N THR A 234 -1.08 -6.73 2.71
CA THR A 234 -1.24 -7.76 1.70
C THR A 234 -0.71 -9.09 2.21
N THR A 235 -1.33 -10.17 1.76
CA THR A 235 -0.99 -11.53 2.17
C THR A 235 -1.40 -12.54 1.10
N ASN A 236 -1.17 -13.82 1.36
CA ASN A 236 -1.56 -14.93 0.48
C ASN A 236 -1.01 -14.84 -0.95
N GLY A 237 0.23 -14.36 -1.08
CA GLY A 237 0.94 -14.27 -2.35
C GLY A 237 0.42 -13.14 -3.24
N PHE A 238 0.22 -11.97 -2.64
CA PHE A 238 -0.21 -10.78 -3.35
C PHE A 238 0.76 -10.39 -4.47
N TYR A 239 0.22 -10.03 -5.62
CA TYR A 239 0.96 -9.45 -6.74
C TYR A 239 0.03 -8.62 -7.63
N ASN A 240 0.62 -7.69 -8.38
CA ASN A 240 -0.10 -6.71 -9.19
C ASN A 240 0.69 -6.35 -10.46
N HIS A 241 0.00 -5.69 -11.39
CA HIS A 241 0.66 -5.09 -12.55
C HIS A 241 1.58 -3.94 -12.10
N PRO A 242 2.73 -3.73 -12.77
CA PRO A 242 3.50 -2.51 -12.61
C PRO A 242 2.65 -1.27 -12.89
N HIS A 243 2.76 -0.25 -12.03
CA HIS A 243 1.92 0.95 -12.03
C HIS A 243 2.62 2.12 -11.32
N ILE A 244 2.00 3.29 -11.37
CA ILE A 244 2.27 4.45 -10.50
C ILE A 244 1.03 4.77 -9.67
N ASP A 245 1.22 5.41 -8.54
CA ASP A 245 0.12 5.79 -7.63
C ASP A 245 -0.39 7.20 -7.90
N ASP A 246 -1.02 7.39 -9.08
CA ASP A 246 -1.52 8.67 -9.62
C ASP A 246 -2.68 9.35 -8.84
N LYS A 247 -3.05 8.82 -7.67
CA LYS A 247 -4.20 9.28 -6.86
C LYS A 247 -3.81 9.73 -5.46
N ASP A 248 -2.53 9.65 -5.14
CA ASP A 248 -1.99 10.07 -3.87
C ASP A 248 -1.60 11.55 -3.89
N GLU A 249 -1.36 12.11 -2.71
CA GLU A 249 -1.11 13.54 -2.52
C GLU A 249 0.19 13.97 -3.25
N PRO A 250 0.11 14.83 -4.29
CA PRO A 250 1.29 15.17 -5.11
C PRO A 250 2.42 15.86 -4.34
N SER A 251 2.10 16.60 -3.27
CA SER A 251 3.10 17.24 -2.40
C SER A 251 3.86 16.25 -1.51
N LEU A 252 3.34 15.03 -1.35
CA LEU A 252 3.92 13.95 -0.57
C LEU A 252 4.41 12.84 -1.52
N PRO A 253 5.63 12.96 -2.07
CA PRO A 253 6.05 12.13 -3.19
C PRO A 253 6.33 10.67 -2.81
N PHE A 254 6.47 10.37 -1.52
CA PHE A 254 6.95 9.08 -1.05
C PHE A 254 5.85 8.18 -0.50
N ALA A 255 5.87 6.91 -0.91
CA ALA A 255 5.22 5.81 -0.21
C ALA A 255 6.19 5.13 0.76
N PHE A 256 5.63 4.48 1.77
CA PHE A 256 6.36 3.68 2.74
C PHE A 256 5.95 2.21 2.61
N LEU A 257 6.91 1.33 2.38
CA LEU A 257 6.72 -0.10 2.17
C LEU A 257 7.44 -0.89 3.27
N LEU A 258 6.77 -1.89 3.83
CA LEU A 258 7.34 -2.88 4.74
C LEU A 258 7.02 -4.29 4.25
N LEU A 259 8.02 -5.16 4.21
CA LEU A 259 7.90 -6.56 3.82
C LEU A 259 8.42 -7.47 4.94
N ILE A 260 7.60 -8.41 5.41
CA ILE A 260 7.93 -9.33 6.51
C ILE A 260 7.52 -10.78 6.18
N PRO A 261 8.37 -11.79 6.44
CA PRO A 261 7.98 -13.20 6.37
C PRO A 261 6.97 -13.56 7.47
N THR A 262 5.83 -14.16 7.09
CA THR A 262 4.81 -14.58 8.07
C THR A 262 4.23 -15.97 7.78
N CYS A 263 3.70 -16.62 8.80
CA CYS A 263 2.84 -17.79 8.66
C CYS A 263 1.45 -17.36 8.16
N LYS A 264 0.94 -17.98 7.08
CA LYS A 264 -0.39 -17.62 6.52
C LYS A 264 -1.50 -17.78 7.54
N ARG A 265 -1.46 -18.88 8.30
CA ARG A 265 -2.53 -19.28 9.21
C ARG A 265 -2.55 -18.46 10.48
N THR A 266 -1.40 -18.20 11.09
CA THR A 266 -1.33 -17.56 12.41
C THR A 266 -0.96 -16.09 12.35
N GLY A 267 -0.40 -15.62 11.22
CA GLY A 267 0.15 -14.27 11.11
C GLY A 267 1.47 -14.06 11.83
N GLN A 268 1.97 -15.06 12.55
CA GLN A 268 3.25 -14.96 13.26
C GLN A 268 4.41 -14.73 12.29
N LEU A 269 5.42 -14.02 12.79
CA LEU A 269 6.73 -13.92 12.14
C LEU A 269 7.25 -15.32 11.83
N ALA A 270 7.82 -15.52 10.65
CA ALA A 270 8.33 -16.81 10.21
C ALA A 270 9.79 -16.71 9.77
N PHE A 271 10.56 -17.73 10.11
CA PHE A 271 11.99 -17.82 9.86
C PHE A 271 12.32 -19.00 8.95
N GLN A 272 13.52 -19.00 8.39
CA GLN A 272 14.06 -20.14 7.66
C GLN A 272 14.06 -21.41 8.52
N SER A 273 14.32 -21.29 9.83
CA SER A 273 14.26 -22.39 10.80
C SER A 273 12.87 -23.02 10.94
N ASP A 274 11.81 -22.28 10.63
CA ASP A 274 10.43 -22.79 10.63
C ASP A 274 10.10 -23.55 9.33
N GLY A 275 11.05 -23.60 8.38
CA GLY A 275 10.86 -24.13 7.03
C GLY A 275 10.31 -23.11 6.04
N TYR A 276 10.51 -21.80 6.28
CA TYR A 276 10.06 -20.76 5.36
C TYR A 276 10.62 -20.98 3.95
N ASN A 277 9.72 -21.11 2.96
CA ASN A 277 10.05 -21.50 1.59
C ASN A 277 9.33 -20.67 0.50
N VAL A 278 8.89 -19.44 0.81
CA VAL A 278 8.32 -18.56 -0.23
C VAL A 278 9.44 -18.02 -1.09
N ASN A 279 9.50 -18.49 -2.33
CA ASN A 279 10.41 -17.99 -3.35
C ASN A 279 9.74 -16.94 -4.23
N ASN A 280 10.56 -16.18 -4.97
CA ASN A 280 10.13 -15.17 -5.93
C ASN A 280 9.31 -14.05 -5.28
N GLY A 281 8.43 -13.40 -6.04
CA GLY A 281 7.53 -12.36 -5.58
C GLY A 281 8.17 -10.97 -5.46
N HIS A 282 9.22 -10.67 -6.23
CA HIS A 282 10.03 -9.46 -6.05
C HIS A 282 9.20 -8.18 -6.17
N PHE A 283 9.53 -7.18 -5.35
CA PHE A 283 9.02 -5.80 -5.53
C PHE A 283 9.98 -5.08 -6.46
N ILE A 284 9.52 -4.61 -7.61
CA ILE A 284 10.36 -4.22 -8.74
C ILE A 284 10.08 -2.79 -9.19
N PHE A 285 11.13 -2.13 -9.69
CA PHE A 285 11.08 -0.89 -10.45
C PHE A 285 11.57 -1.21 -11.87
N PRO A 286 10.70 -1.72 -12.77
CA PRO A 286 11.10 -2.29 -14.05
C PRO A 286 11.93 -1.33 -14.89
N GLU A 287 11.46 -0.08 -15.02
CA GLU A 287 12.13 0.94 -15.84
C GLU A 287 13.48 1.37 -15.25
N CYS A 288 13.62 1.30 -13.93
CA CYS A 288 14.86 1.65 -13.23
C CYS A 288 15.88 0.49 -13.18
N GLY A 289 15.50 -0.71 -13.65
CA GLY A 289 16.38 -1.88 -13.72
C GLY A 289 16.79 -2.44 -12.35
N PHE A 290 15.95 -2.30 -11.32
CA PHE A 290 16.22 -2.87 -10.00
C PHE A 290 14.98 -3.28 -9.22
N GLY A 291 15.17 -4.12 -8.20
CA GLY A 291 14.11 -4.52 -7.29
C GLY A 291 14.60 -5.05 -5.96
N ILE A 292 13.64 -5.36 -5.09
CA ILE A 292 13.80 -5.97 -3.79
C ILE A 292 13.54 -7.46 -3.95
N LYS A 293 14.60 -8.24 -3.84
CA LYS A 293 14.51 -9.69 -3.65
C LYS A 293 14.24 -9.95 -2.19
N PHE A 294 13.29 -10.84 -1.99
CA PHE A 294 12.88 -11.25 -0.68
C PHE A 294 13.66 -12.47 -0.25
N CYS A 295 14.18 -12.43 0.97
CA CYS A 295 14.90 -13.53 1.59
C CYS A 295 14.21 -13.95 2.89
N PRO A 296 14.28 -15.23 3.25
CA PRO A 296 13.95 -15.67 4.60
C PRO A 296 14.72 -14.84 5.64
N ASP A 297 14.15 -14.72 6.84
CA ASP A 297 14.76 -14.00 7.97
C ASP A 297 14.96 -12.49 7.78
N MET A 298 14.58 -11.91 6.64
CA MET A 298 14.79 -10.49 6.35
C MET A 298 13.48 -9.71 6.43
N MET A 299 13.49 -8.63 7.21
CA MET A 299 12.55 -7.53 7.04
C MET A 299 13.13 -6.52 6.04
N CYS A 300 12.28 -5.97 5.18
CA CYS A 300 12.66 -4.90 4.28
C CYS A 300 11.74 -3.69 4.49
N LEU A 301 12.33 -2.52 4.72
CA LEU A 301 11.68 -1.23 4.69
C LEU A 301 12.09 -0.50 3.41
N ALA A 302 11.16 0.22 2.78
CA ALA A 302 11.49 1.09 1.66
C ALA A 302 10.65 2.37 1.68
N THR A 303 11.28 3.48 1.33
CA THR A 303 10.62 4.75 1.04
C THR A 303 10.94 5.13 -0.40
N PHE A 304 9.92 5.29 -1.25
CA PHE A 304 10.13 5.44 -2.69
C PHE A 304 9.12 6.37 -3.34
N ARG A 305 9.52 7.00 -4.45
CA ARG A 305 8.68 7.94 -5.20
C ARG A 305 7.62 7.21 -6.02
N GLN A 306 6.47 6.96 -5.41
CA GLN A 306 5.41 6.11 -5.97
C GLN A 306 4.69 6.70 -7.19
N GLN A 307 4.71 8.03 -7.35
CA GLN A 307 4.02 8.72 -8.46
C GLN A 307 4.93 8.89 -9.68
N ASP A 308 6.25 8.91 -9.46
CA ASP A 308 7.24 9.22 -10.49
C ASP A 308 7.76 7.97 -11.22
N TYR A 309 7.80 6.82 -10.53
CA TYR A 309 8.44 5.61 -11.07
C TYR A 309 7.50 4.41 -11.04
N ILE A 310 7.41 3.72 -12.18
CA ILE A 310 6.66 2.46 -12.29
C ILE A 310 7.23 1.46 -11.31
N HIS A 311 6.36 0.85 -10.54
CA HIS A 311 6.70 -0.18 -9.57
C HIS A 311 5.59 -1.23 -9.45
N GLY A 312 5.92 -2.40 -8.92
CA GLY A 312 4.96 -3.48 -8.75
C GLY A 312 5.54 -4.70 -8.03
N THR A 313 4.69 -5.66 -7.72
CA THR A 313 5.09 -6.93 -7.10
C THR A 313 4.82 -8.06 -8.07
N LEU A 314 5.85 -8.85 -8.39
CA LEU A 314 5.70 -10.08 -9.19
C LEU A 314 5.03 -11.20 -8.37
N PRO A 315 4.44 -12.24 -9.00
CA PRO A 315 3.82 -13.34 -8.27
C PRO A 315 4.85 -14.24 -7.59
N PRO A 316 4.70 -14.57 -6.29
CA PRO A 316 5.54 -15.58 -5.65
C PRO A 316 5.18 -16.99 -6.11
N GLN A 317 6.10 -17.94 -5.91
CA GLN A 317 5.82 -19.35 -6.18
C GLN A 317 4.84 -19.92 -5.15
N GLN A 318 3.85 -20.69 -5.62
CA GLN A 318 2.86 -21.39 -4.78
C GLN A 318 2.96 -22.91 -4.97
N PRO A 319 2.53 -23.74 -4.00
CA PRO A 319 1.97 -23.41 -2.69
C PRO A 319 3.01 -23.32 -1.56
N SER A 320 2.74 -22.50 -0.55
CA SER A 320 3.53 -22.42 0.69
C SER A 320 2.61 -22.22 1.90
N LYS A 321 2.96 -22.76 3.07
CA LYS A 321 2.30 -22.48 4.37
C LYS A 321 2.60 -21.06 4.87
N PHE A 322 3.62 -20.45 4.29
CA PHE A 322 4.09 -19.11 4.61
C PHE A 322 3.63 -18.11 3.56
N ALA A 323 3.66 -16.85 3.94
CA ALA A 323 3.38 -15.71 3.10
C ALA A 323 4.43 -14.62 3.34
N ARG A 324 4.33 -13.59 2.50
CA ARG A 324 4.90 -12.30 2.78
C ARG A 324 3.78 -11.38 3.19
N LEU A 325 3.92 -10.77 4.35
CA LEU A 325 3.14 -9.61 4.73
C LEU A 325 3.80 -8.43 4.03
N GLY A 326 3.08 -7.80 3.11
CA GLY A 326 3.49 -6.52 2.52
C GLY A 326 2.58 -5.42 3.03
N MET A 327 3.12 -4.30 3.47
CA MET A 327 2.36 -3.17 3.99
C MET A 327 2.77 -1.91 3.23
N SER A 328 1.80 -1.09 2.80
CA SER A 328 2.10 0.25 2.31
C SER A 328 1.23 1.34 2.90
N MET A 329 1.84 2.52 3.05
CA MET A 329 1.26 3.70 3.65
C MET A 329 1.54 4.92 2.78
N GLN A 330 0.50 5.73 2.60
CA GLN A 330 0.45 6.91 1.75
C GLN A 330 -0.83 7.70 2.06
N ILE A 331 -0.85 8.98 1.69
CA ILE A 331 -2.02 9.84 1.87
C ILE A 331 -2.67 10.07 0.51
N ALA A 332 -3.95 9.71 0.39
CA ALA A 332 -4.69 9.88 -0.84
C ALA A 332 -5.15 11.33 -0.99
N ALA A 333 -4.96 11.94 -2.17
CA ALA A 333 -5.39 13.32 -2.44
C ALA A 333 -6.91 13.56 -2.29
N LYS A 334 -7.71 12.49 -2.31
CA LYS A 334 -9.15 12.58 -2.01
C LYS A 334 -9.46 12.68 -0.52
N VAL A 335 -8.62 12.12 0.35
CA VAL A 335 -8.78 12.26 1.80
C VAL A 335 -8.45 13.70 2.18
N THR A 336 -7.31 14.24 1.71
CA THR A 336 -6.92 15.66 1.90
C THR A 336 -8.05 16.62 1.55
N ARG A 337 -8.54 16.58 0.31
CA ARG A 337 -9.60 17.48 -0.17
C ARG A 337 -10.90 17.41 0.63
N VAL A 338 -11.23 16.26 1.19
CA VAL A 338 -12.46 16.12 1.98
C VAL A 338 -12.23 16.60 3.40
N ALA A 339 -11.06 16.33 3.99
CA ALA A 339 -10.67 16.85 5.29
C ALA A 339 -10.64 18.39 5.27
N ASP A 340 -10.05 19.01 4.24
CA ASP A 340 -10.06 20.47 4.08
C ASP A 340 -11.48 21.04 4.08
N ARG A 341 -12.38 20.43 3.30
CA ARG A 341 -13.79 20.87 3.25
C ARG A 341 -14.49 20.71 4.60
N ALA A 342 -14.15 19.67 5.35
CA ALA A 342 -14.67 19.50 6.71
C ALA A 342 -14.21 20.61 7.66
N VAL A 343 -12.93 21.00 7.57
CA VAL A 343 -12.37 22.10 8.38
C VAL A 343 -12.96 23.46 7.98
N HIS A 344 -13.32 23.66 6.71
CA HIS A 344 -13.96 24.89 6.22
C HIS A 344 -15.49 24.87 6.41
N GLU A 345 -16.03 23.97 7.24
CA GLU A 345 -17.45 23.94 7.59
C GLU A 345 -18.41 23.70 6.38
N ASP A 346 -17.90 23.20 5.24
CA ASP A 346 -18.69 22.92 4.01
C ASP A 346 -19.86 21.94 4.22
N PHE A 347 -19.87 21.23 5.34
CA PHE A 347 -20.83 20.19 5.69
C PHE A 347 -21.75 20.59 6.85
N GLU A 348 -21.59 21.75 7.49
CA GLU A 348 -22.42 22.14 8.64
C GLU A 348 -23.91 22.22 8.31
N GLU A 349 -24.25 22.82 7.16
CA GLU A 349 -25.63 22.89 6.67
C GLU A 349 -26.15 21.53 6.15
N LYS A 350 -25.27 20.52 6.00
CA LYS A 350 -25.61 19.17 5.53
C LYS A 350 -25.79 18.21 6.70
N THR A 351 -26.82 18.46 7.50
CA THR A 351 -27.11 17.75 8.77
C THR A 351 -27.39 16.25 8.61
N ASP A 352 -27.62 15.77 7.38
CA ASP A 352 -27.79 14.35 7.06
C ASP A 352 -26.46 13.61 6.85
N MET A 353 -25.34 14.34 6.76
CA MET A 353 -24.01 13.79 6.55
C MET A 353 -23.29 13.45 7.86
N HIS A 354 -22.45 12.41 7.83
CA HIS A 354 -21.70 11.94 9.01
C HIS A 354 -20.29 11.48 8.67
N PHE A 355 -19.40 11.49 9.67
CA PHE A 355 -18.12 10.80 9.59
C PHE A 355 -18.28 9.33 10.03
N GLY A 356 -17.46 8.45 9.44
CA GLY A 356 -17.45 7.01 9.70
C GLY A 356 -16.83 6.60 11.04
N ASP A 357 -16.82 7.49 12.01
CA ASP A 357 -16.18 7.38 13.32
C ASP A 357 -16.61 6.11 14.06
N VAL A 358 -15.76 5.68 14.99
CA VAL A 358 -16.00 4.50 15.82
C VAL A 358 -16.64 4.88 17.15
N LEU A 359 -16.53 6.14 17.59
CA LEU A 359 -17.10 6.62 18.85
C LEU A 359 -18.61 6.88 18.79
N SER A 360 -19.20 6.96 17.59
CA SER A 360 -20.64 7.19 17.39
C SER A 360 -21.51 5.95 17.61
N CYS A 361 -20.94 4.79 17.95
CA CYS A 361 -21.69 3.56 18.28
C CYS A 361 -22.13 3.47 19.75
N SER A 362 -22.16 4.59 20.48
CA SER A 362 -22.63 4.66 21.88
C SER A 362 -23.87 5.53 21.97
N SER A 363 -25.01 5.03 21.50
CA SER A 363 -26.33 5.59 21.81
C SER A 363 -27.35 4.47 21.93
#